data_AF-A0A497EI72-F1
#
_entry.id   AF-A0A497EI72-F1
#
_cell.length_a   1.000
_cell.length_b   1.000
_cell.length_c   1.000
_cell.angle_alpha   90.00
_cell.angle_beta   90.00
_cell.angle_gamma   90.00
#
_symmetry.space_group_name_H-M   'P 1'
#
loop_
_entity.id
_entity.type
_entity.pdbx_description
1 polymer ?
#
loop_
_entity_poly.entity_id
_entity_poly.type
_entity_poly.pdbx_seq_one_letter_code
_entity_poly.pdbx_strand_id
1 'polypeptide(L)' 'MYLTRGEKVALLLFLPIVIGFLPPVTGWAAAVEGRVLGMPFLLFWNSMMVVATALLMSLALVIKNRVDRR' A
#
# COMPACT_ATOMS: atom_id res chain seq x y z
N MET A 1 -2.70 6.56 25.39
CA MET A 1 -1.99 5.55 24.58
C MET A 1 -0.94 6.28 23.75
N TYR A 2 0.34 6.19 24.11
CA TYR A 2 1.42 6.83 23.38
C TYR A 2 2.07 5.80 22.44
N LEU A 3 1.89 5.98 21.14
CA LEU A 3 2.56 5.19 20.10
C LEU A 3 4.08 5.36 20.20
N THR A 4 4.84 4.26 20.08
CA THR A 4 6.31 4.33 20.07
C THR A 4 6.81 5.07 18.82
N ARG A 5 8.05 5.57 18.85
CA ARG A 5 8.65 6.25 17.67
C ARG A 5 8.65 5.34 16.45
N GLY A 6 8.87 4.03 16.62
CA GLY A 6 8.81 3.05 15.55
C GLY A 6 7.40 2.90 14.96
N GLU A 7 6.37 2.87 15.80
CA GLU A 7 4.98 2.76 15.34
C GLU A 7 4.51 4.01 14.59
N LYS A 8 4.93 5.21 15.00
CA LYS A 8 4.63 6.45 14.27
C LYS A 8 5.19 6.46 12.85
N VAL A 9 6.40 5.94 12.65
CA VAL A 9 7.03 5.84 11.33
C VAL A 9 6.39 4.72 10.50
N ALA A 10 6.04 3.59 11.12
CA ALA A 10 5.30 2.54 10.45
C ALA A 10 3.92 3.01 9.96
N LEU A 11 3.23 3.84 10.74
CA LEU A 11 1.96 4.48 10.34
C LEU A 11 2.10 5.36 9.09
N LEU A 12 3.22 6.06 8.94
CA LEU A 12 3.53 6.82 7.73
C LEU A 12 3.67 5.92 6.49
N LEU A 13 4.18 4.70 6.65
CA LEU A 13 4.29 3.71 5.57
C LEU A 13 2.95 3.05 5.21
N PHE A 14 1.96 3.13 6.10
CA PHE A 14 0.58 2.73 5.80
C PHE A 14 -0.16 3.75 4.94
N LEU A 15 0.24 5.03 4.94
CA LEU A 15 -0.37 6.09 4.16
C LEU A 15 -0.45 5.77 2.65
N PRO A 16 0.65 5.35 1.97
CA PRO A 16 0.59 4.99 0.55
C PRO A 16 -0.25 3.74 0.28
N ILE A 17 -0.37 2.80 1.23
CA ILE A 17 -1.26 1.63 1.11
C ILE A 17 -2.71 2.11 1.08
N VAL A 18 -3.10 2.93 2.06
CA VAL A 18 -4.46 3.49 2.12
C VAL A 18 -4.77 4.29 0.86
N ILE A 19 -3.82 5.10 0.37
CA ILE A 19 -3.98 5.87 -0.86
C ILE A 19 -4.11 4.96 -2.09
N GLY A 20 -3.33 3.89 -2.19
CA GLY A 20 -3.40 2.93 -3.29
C GLY A 20 -4.75 2.21 -3.40
N PHE A 21 -5.44 2.03 -2.27
CA PHE A 21 -6.76 1.40 -2.20
C PHE A 21 -7.93 2.40 -2.19
N LEU A 22 -7.67 3.72 -2.26
CA LEU A 22 -8.74 4.71 -2.23
C LEU A 22 -9.64 4.62 -3.49
N PRO A 23 -10.96 4.82 -3.35
CA PRO A 23 -11.94 4.84 -4.45
C PRO A 23 -11.54 5.67 -5.68
N PRO A 24 -10.90 6.85 -5.56
CA PRO A 24 -10.41 7.58 -6.74
C PRO A 24 -9.32 6.84 -7.52
N VAL A 25 -8.39 6.15 -6.85
CA VAL A 25 -7.30 5.41 -7.52
C VAL A 25 -7.83 4.15 -8.17
N THR A 26 -8.73 3.44 -7.49
CA THR A 26 -9.42 2.26 -8.06
C THR A 26 -10.40 2.66 -9.16
N GLY A 27 -11.04 3.83 -9.06
CA GLY A 27 -11.90 4.41 -10.09
C GLY A 27 -11.13 4.83 -11.34
N TRP A 28 -9.90 5.34 -11.19
CA TRP A 28 -9.01 5.61 -12.32
C TRP A 28 -8.58 4.30 -12.99
N ALA A 29 -8.25 3.27 -12.22
CA ALA A 29 -7.94 1.95 -12.75
C ALA A 29 -9.16 1.35 -13.50
N ALA A 30 -10.37 1.48 -12.97
CA ALA A 30 -11.60 1.04 -13.63
C ALA A 30 -11.91 1.85 -14.91
N ALA A 31 -11.62 3.16 -14.92
CA ALA A 31 -11.75 3.98 -16.12
C ALA A 31 -10.74 3.61 -17.21
N VAL A 32 -9.55 3.15 -16.84
CA VAL A 32 -8.54 2.60 -17.75
C VAL A 32 -8.93 1.20 -18.23
N GLU A 33 -9.46 0.36 -17.33
CA GLU A 33 -9.99 -0.98 -17.64
C GLU A 33 -11.06 -0.92 -18.74
N GLY A 34 -12.06 -0.05 -18.57
CA GLY A 34 -13.17 0.12 -19.52
C GLY A 34 -12.76 0.66 -20.88
N ARG A 35 -11.51 1.11 -21.06
CA ARG A 35 -11.00 1.66 -22.33
C ARG A 35 -10.03 0.76 -23.07
N VAL A 36 -9.26 -0.11 -22.40
CA VAL A 36 -8.09 -0.73 -23.05
C VAL A 36 -7.93 -2.24 -22.80
N LEU A 37 -8.35 -2.81 -21.65
CA LEU A 37 -7.87 -4.15 -21.27
C LEU A 37 -8.82 -5.08 -20.47
N GLY A 38 -9.99 -4.65 -20.00
CA GLY A 38 -10.98 -5.52 -19.32
C GLY A 38 -10.45 -6.26 -18.06
N MET A 39 -11.09 -7.39 -17.70
CA MET A 39 -10.77 -8.20 -16.50
C MET A 39 -9.28 -8.54 -16.30
N PRO A 40 -8.47 -8.85 -17.34
CA PRO A 40 -7.03 -9.09 -17.18
C PRO A 40 -6.27 -7.91 -16.55
N PHE A 41 -6.64 -6.67 -16.87
CA PHE A 41 -6.00 -5.49 -16.29
C PHE A 41 -6.38 -5.26 -14.84
N LEU A 42 -7.64 -5.51 -14.46
CA LEU A 42 -8.03 -5.48 -13.05
C LEU A 42 -7.22 -6.49 -12.23
N LEU A 43 -7.07 -7.71 -12.73
CA LEU A 43 -6.29 -8.75 -12.04
C LEU A 43 -4.82 -8.37 -11.93
N PHE A 44 -4.22 -7.83 -12.99
CA PHE A 44 -2.86 -7.31 -12.97
C PHE A 44 -2.70 -6.16 -11.95
N TRP A 45 -3.61 -5.19 -11.96
CA TRP A 45 -3.59 -4.03 -11.07
C TRP A 45 -3.73 -4.44 -9.60
N ASN A 46 -4.69 -5.33 -9.30
CA ASN A 46 -4.87 -5.86 -7.95
C ASN A 46 -3.65 -6.65 -7.49
N SER A 47 -3.06 -7.47 -8.38
CA SER A 47 -1.83 -8.23 -8.06
C SER A 47 -0.66 -7.29 -7.74
N MET A 48 -0.48 -6.21 -8.51
CA MET A 48 0.53 -5.18 -8.20
C MET A 48 0.27 -4.51 -6.86
N MET A 49 -0.98 -4.17 -6.53
CA MET A 49 -1.32 -3.56 -5.24
C MET A 49 -1.03 -4.49 -4.06
N VAL A 50 -1.30 -5.79 -4.20
CA VAL A 50 -0.97 -6.81 -3.20
C VAL A 50 0.55 -6.89 -2.99
N VAL A 51 1.34 -6.93 -4.07
CA VAL A 51 2.81 -6.96 -4.00
C VAL A 51 3.36 -5.69 -3.35
N ALA A 52 2.88 -4.51 -3.76
CA ALA A 52 3.30 -3.23 -3.19
C ALA A 52 2.98 -3.15 -1.69
N THR A 53 1.81 -3.62 -1.29
CA THR A 53 1.39 -3.69 0.12
C THR A 53 2.29 -4.62 0.92
N ALA A 54 2.58 -5.82 0.40
CA ALA A 54 3.47 -6.78 1.06
C ALA A 54 4.89 -6.22 1.26
N LEU A 55 5.42 -5.51 0.26
CA LEU A 55 6.73 -4.85 0.35
C LEU A 55 6.73 -3.72 1.38
N LEU A 56 5.73 -2.84 1.36
CA LEU A 56 5.60 -1.74 2.31
C LEU A 56 5.42 -2.24 3.74
N MET A 57 4.65 -3.31 3.94
CA MET A 57 4.42 -3.92 5.24
C MET A 57 5.68 -4.60 5.77
N SER A 58 6.42 -5.30 4.91
CA SER A 58 7.74 -5.87 5.24
C SER A 58 8.75 -4.78 5.63
N LEU A 59 8.77 -3.67 4.87
CA LEU A 59 9.66 -2.55 5.11
C LEU A 59 9.28 -1.78 6.39
N ALA A 60 7.99 -1.62 6.68
CA ALA A 60 7.49 -1.06 7.93
C ALA A 60 7.90 -1.90 9.15
N LEU A 61 7.87 -3.23 9.06
CA LEU A 61 8.36 -4.12 10.11
C LEU A 61 9.87 -3.98 10.33
N VAL A 62 10.65 -3.92 9.26
CA VAL A 62 12.11 -3.71 9.35
C VAL A 62 12.44 -2.35 9.98
N ILE A 63 11.74 -1.29 9.59
CA ILE A 63 11.94 0.05 10.14
C ILE A 63 11.52 0.11 11.60
N LYS A 64 10.35 -0.45 11.97
CA LYS A 64 9.93 -0.56 13.37
C LYS A 64 11.00 -1.26 14.20
N ASN A 65 11.47 -2.42 13.76
CA ASN A 65 12.48 -3.20 14.47
C ASN A 65 13.84 -2.49 14.55
N ARG A 66 14.23 -1.70 13.55
CA ARG A 66 15.46 -0.89 13.60
C ARG A 66 15.35 0.32 14.52
N VAL A 67 14.18 0.96 14.56
CA VAL A 67 13.92 2.15 15.38
C VAL A 67 13.73 1.79 16.85
N ASP A 68 13.07 0.68 17.17
CA ASP A 68 12.91 0.22 18.57
C ASP A 68 14.20 -0.41 19.14
N ARG A 69 15.16 -0.82 18.30
CA ARG A 69 16.49 -1.30 18.75
C ARG A 69 17.50 -0.17 19.04
N ARG A 70 17.20 1.07 18.66
CA ARG A 70 18.06 2.25 18.88
C ARG A 70 17.59 3.06 20.07
#